data_AF-A0A6P5TGE2-F1
#
_entry.id   AF-A0A6P5TGE2-F1
#
_cell.length_a   1.000
_cell.length_b   1.000
_cell.length_c   1.000
_cell.angle_alpha   90.00
_cell.angle_beta   90.00
_cell.angle_gamma   90.00
#
_symmetry.space_group_name_H-M   'P 1'
#
loop_
_entity.id
_entity.type
_entity.pdbx_description
1 polymer ?
#
loop_
_entity_poly.entity_id
_entity_poly.type
_entity_poly.pdbx_seq_one_letter_code
_entity_poly.pdbx_strand_id
1 'polypeptide(L)'
;MDMLDVLLEYRSDRDDELRSLSGNIIKGLLSDMFLAGTETSSSTIEWGMTEILRTPDAYKKIVIKLDQVVGKDRFVEENDIPKLPYFQAAVKEVIRLHPTAPSSSHGALLLGSFAPCF
;
A
#
# COMPACT_ATOMS: atom_id res chain seq x y z
N MET A 1 -7.50 -1.43 20.10
CA MET A 1 -8.44 -0.50 19.49
C MET A 1 -8.15 -0.46 18.01
N ASP A 2 -8.96 -1.14 17.23
CA ASP A 2 -8.91 -1.11 15.77
C ASP A 2 -10.01 -0.19 15.20
N MET A 3 -10.12 -0.10 13.88
CA MET A 3 -11.13 0.75 13.25
C MET A 3 -12.56 0.32 13.59
N LEU A 4 -12.83 -0.98 13.72
CA LEU A 4 -14.15 -1.48 14.06
C LEU A 4 -14.51 -1.06 15.50
N ASP A 5 -13.57 -1.18 16.44
CA ASP A 5 -13.75 -0.73 17.81
C ASP A 5 -14.16 0.75 17.86
N VAL A 6 -13.45 1.62 17.11
CA VAL A 6 -13.75 3.06 17.03
C VAL A 6 -15.16 3.33 16.48
N LEU A 7 -15.56 2.62 15.42
CA LEU A 7 -16.87 2.80 14.79
C LEU A 7 -18.02 2.30 15.68
N LEU A 8 -17.79 1.25 16.47
CA LEU A 8 -18.77 0.71 17.42
C LEU A 8 -18.90 1.58 18.68
N GLU A 9 -17.79 2.10 19.20
CA GLU A 9 -17.79 3.06 20.30
C GLU A 9 -18.55 4.33 19.92
N TYR A 10 -18.23 4.92 18.75
CA TYR A 10 -18.91 6.10 18.23
C TYR A 10 -20.42 5.89 18.03
N ARG A 11 -20.85 4.66 17.70
CA ARG A 11 -22.26 4.30 17.59
C ARG A 11 -22.95 4.22 18.96
N SER A 12 -22.24 3.78 20.00
CA SER A 12 -22.80 3.53 21.33
C SER A 12 -22.98 4.83 22.14
N ASP A 13 -22.22 5.88 21.85
CA ASP A 13 -22.25 7.15 22.58
C ASP A 13 -23.38 8.12 22.19
N ARG A 14 -24.13 7.85 21.10
CA ARG A 14 -25.16 8.78 20.57
C ARG A 14 -26.50 8.10 20.32
N ASP A 15 -27.36 8.12 21.34
CA ASP A 15 -28.76 7.65 21.33
C ASP A 15 -29.76 8.66 20.71
N ASP A 16 -29.30 9.78 20.12
CA ASP A 16 -30.18 10.77 19.50
C ASP A 16 -30.41 10.53 17.99
N GLU A 17 -31.68 10.57 17.58
CA GLU A 17 -32.26 10.24 16.26
C GLU A 17 -31.64 10.92 15.02
N LEU A 18 -30.65 11.82 15.15
CA LEU A 18 -30.21 12.68 14.05
C LEU A 18 -28.97 12.21 13.25
N ARG A 19 -28.36 11.04 13.53
CA ARG A 19 -27.38 10.33 12.65
C ARG A 19 -26.71 9.15 13.37
N SER A 20 -27.49 8.19 13.87
CA SER A 20 -26.86 6.94 14.32
C SER A 20 -26.16 6.30 13.12
N LEU A 21 -24.88 5.97 13.28
CA LEU A 21 -24.10 5.28 12.25
C LEU A 21 -24.72 3.88 12.07
N SER A 22 -25.67 3.77 11.13
CA SER A 22 -26.40 2.52 10.90
C SER A 22 -25.41 1.39 10.62
N GLY A 23 -25.73 0.17 11.06
CA GLY A 23 -24.88 -1.00 10.82
C GLY A 23 -24.54 -1.22 9.34
N ASN A 24 -25.42 -0.78 8.43
CA ASN A 24 -25.15 -0.81 6.99
C ASN A 24 -24.05 0.19 6.57
N ILE A 25 -23.98 1.36 7.21
CA ILE A 25 -22.93 2.35 6.95
C ILE A 25 -21.60 1.84 7.51
N ILE A 26 -21.58 1.29 8.73
CA ILE A 26 -20.38 0.67 9.31
C ILE A 26 -19.85 -0.42 8.39
N LYS A 27 -20.74 -1.31 7.95
CA LYS A 27 -20.40 -2.38 7.01
C LYS A 27 -19.85 -1.83 5.69
N GLY A 28 -20.52 -0.81 5.13
CA GLY A 28 -20.08 -0.15 3.89
C GLY A 28 -18.69 0.46 4.01
N LEU A 29 -18.41 1.19 5.09
CA LEU A 29 -17.10 1.80 5.36
C LEU A 29 -15.99 0.76 5.50
N LEU A 30 -16.26 -0.33 6.23
CA LEU A 30 -15.28 -1.42 6.38
C LEU A 30 -15.04 -2.12 5.04
N SER A 31 -16.09 -2.39 4.26
CA SER A 31 -15.96 -2.97 2.93
C SER A 31 -15.14 -2.09 1.99
N ASP A 32 -15.37 -0.77 2.00
CA ASP A 32 -14.62 0.18 1.19
C ASP A 32 -13.13 0.22 1.60
N MET A 33 -12.84 0.26 2.90
CA MET A 33 -11.45 0.21 3.40
C MET A 33 -10.72 -1.06 2.95
N PHE A 34 -11.37 -2.23 3.06
CA PHE A 34 -10.74 -3.49 2.64
C PHE A 34 -10.53 -3.56 1.14
N LEU A 35 -11.50 -3.11 0.34
CA LEU A 35 -11.39 -3.11 -1.12
C LEU A 35 -10.26 -2.19 -1.58
N ALA A 36 -10.31 -0.92 -1.14
CA ALA A 36 -9.31 0.08 -1.48
C ALA A 36 -7.91 -0.30 -0.98
N GLY A 37 -7.79 -0.88 0.22
CA GLY A 37 -6.51 -1.28 0.80
C GLY A 37 -5.90 -2.53 0.16
N THR A 38 -6.71 -3.55 -0.12
CA THR A 38 -6.23 -4.86 -0.60
C THR A 38 -5.77 -4.80 -2.05
N GLU A 39 -6.62 -4.28 -2.95
CA GLU A 39 -6.28 -4.22 -4.38
C GLU A 39 -5.05 -3.33 -4.60
N THR A 40 -4.98 -2.19 -3.92
CA THR A 40 -3.87 -1.24 -4.12
C THR A 40 -2.54 -1.77 -3.56
N SER A 41 -2.56 -2.34 -2.36
CA SER A 41 -1.35 -2.88 -1.73
C SER A 41 -0.84 -4.11 -2.47
N SER A 42 -1.74 -5.02 -2.86
CA SER A 42 -1.37 -6.25 -3.59
C SER A 42 -0.69 -5.93 -4.92
N SER A 43 -1.26 -5.02 -5.71
CA SER A 43 -0.67 -4.63 -6.99
C SER A 43 0.68 -3.91 -6.81
N THR A 44 0.82 -3.06 -5.79
CA THR A 44 2.10 -2.41 -5.47
C THR A 44 3.18 -3.44 -5.13
N ILE A 45 2.85 -4.47 -4.36
CA ILE A 45 3.79 -5.54 -3.99
C ILE A 45 4.18 -6.38 -5.22
N GLU A 46 3.20 -6.74 -6.06
CA GLU A 46 3.43 -7.51 -7.29
C GLU A 46 4.42 -6.80 -8.22
N TRP A 47 4.16 -5.51 -8.51
CA TRP A 47 5.05 -4.70 -9.33
C TRP A 47 6.38 -4.43 -8.64
N GLY A 48 6.37 -4.19 -7.33
CA GLY A 48 7.59 -3.96 -6.56
C GLY A 48 8.55 -5.14 -6.63
N MET A 49 8.03 -6.36 -6.42
CA MET A 49 8.84 -7.58 -6.54
C MET A 49 9.29 -7.80 -7.98
N THR A 50 8.43 -7.54 -8.96
CA THR A 50 8.78 -7.66 -10.38
C THR A 50 9.94 -6.75 -10.77
N GLU A 51 9.89 -5.46 -10.44
CA GLU A 51 10.93 -4.49 -10.77
C GLU A 51 12.26 -4.77 -10.04
N ILE A 52 12.19 -5.18 -8.76
CA ILE A 52 13.37 -5.52 -7.97
C ILE A 52 14.07 -6.76 -8.56
N LEU A 53 13.31 -7.80 -8.92
CA LEU A 53 13.87 -9.03 -9.49
C LEU A 53 14.45 -8.80 -10.90
N ARG A 54 13.87 -7.87 -11.67
CA ARG A 54 14.36 -7.49 -13.00
C ARG A 54 15.61 -6.61 -12.97
N THR A 55 15.92 -5.99 -11.83
CA THR A 55 17.02 -5.03 -11.67
C THR A 55 18.03 -5.50 -10.62
N PRO A 56 18.99 -6.38 -10.99
CA PRO A 56 19.92 -6.99 -10.04
C PRO A 56 20.73 -5.99 -9.19
N ASP A 57 21.09 -4.84 -9.76
CA ASP A 57 21.86 -3.82 -9.05
C ASP A 57 21.03 -3.08 -8.00
N ALA A 58 19.76 -2.81 -8.28
CA ALA A 58 18.82 -2.23 -7.32
C ALA A 58 18.57 -3.21 -6.16
N TYR A 59 18.34 -4.50 -6.47
CA TYR A 59 18.20 -5.55 -5.47
C TYR A 59 19.40 -5.60 -4.52
N LYS A 60 20.63 -5.72 -5.06
CA LYS A 60 21.86 -5.75 -4.24
C LYS A 60 21.97 -4.52 -3.34
N LYS A 61 21.68 -3.34 -3.88
CA LYS A 61 21.76 -2.08 -3.14
C LYS A 61 20.70 -1.99 -2.03
N ILE A 62 19.49 -2.48 -2.26
CA ILE A 62 18.45 -2.59 -1.22
C ILE A 62 18.93 -3.51 -0.10
N VAL A 63 19.42 -4.71 -0.41
CA VAL A 63 19.90 -5.68 0.59
C VAL A 63 21.06 -5.09 1.41
N ILE A 64 22.06 -4.47 0.77
CA ILE A 64 23.16 -3.81 1.48
C ILE A 64 22.64 -2.72 2.43
N LYS A 65 21.65 -1.93 2.00
CA LYS A 65 21.09 -0.86 2.82
C LYS A 65 20.27 -1.38 3.99
N LEU A 66 19.54 -2.49 3.80
CA LEU A 66 18.84 -3.19 4.86
C LEU A 66 19.81 -3.77 5.89
N ASP A 67 20.84 -4.50 5.44
CA ASP A 67 21.87 -5.08 6.31
C ASP A 67 22.60 -4.00 7.14
N GLN A 68 22.85 -2.83 6.56
CA GLN A 68 23.50 -1.69 7.24
C GLN A 68 22.66 -1.07 8.36
N VAL A 69 21.33 -1.06 8.22
CA VAL A 69 20.42 -0.37 9.15
C VAL A 69 19.84 -1.33 10.17
N VAL A 70 19.47 -2.53 9.74
CA VAL A 70 18.71 -3.51 10.52
C VAL A 70 19.61 -4.61 11.08
N GLY A 71 20.66 -4.97 10.36
CA GLY A 71 21.48 -6.15 10.63
C GLY A 71 20.86 -7.43 10.06
N LYS A 72 21.47 -8.58 10.37
CA LYS A 72 21.03 -9.90 9.85
C LYS A 72 20.30 -10.75 10.88
N ASP A 73 20.25 -10.30 12.12
CA ASP A 73 19.78 -11.11 13.26
C ASP A 73 18.29 -10.88 13.59
N ARG A 74 17.63 -9.95 12.88
CA ARG A 74 16.20 -9.62 13.08
C ARG A 74 15.52 -9.19 11.79
N PHE A 75 14.19 -9.23 11.80
CA PHE A 75 13.37 -8.67 10.72
C PHE A 75 13.30 -7.14 10.78
N VAL A 76 12.95 -6.55 9.64
CA VAL A 76 12.69 -5.11 9.51
C VAL A 76 11.45 -4.76 10.33
N GLU A 77 11.54 -3.68 11.11
CA GLU A 77 10.41 -3.13 11.86
C GLU A 77 9.99 -1.77 11.28
N GLU A 78 8.78 -1.32 11.60
CA GLU A 78 8.24 -0.04 11.11
C GLU A 78 9.16 1.15 11.47
N ASN A 79 9.80 1.11 12.65
CA ASN A 79 10.73 2.13 13.12
C ASN A 79 12.04 2.21 12.31
N ASP A 80 12.35 1.20 11.50
CA ASP A 80 13.54 1.21 10.63
C ASP A 80 13.26 1.92 9.30
N ILE A 81 12.00 1.96 8.85
CA ILE A 81 11.60 2.50 7.54
C ILE A 81 12.09 3.94 7.32
N PRO A 82 12.03 4.88 8.28
CA PRO A 82 12.59 6.22 8.11
C PRO A 82 14.10 6.27 7.84
N LYS A 83 14.85 5.23 8.26
CA LYS A 83 16.30 5.11 8.09
C LYS A 83 16.69 4.44 6.77
N LEU A 84 15.70 4.06 5.95
CA LEU A 84 15.89 3.35 4.68
C LEU A 84 15.47 4.20 3.46
N PRO A 85 16.09 5.37 3.22
CA PRO A 85 15.65 6.31 2.18
C PRO A 85 15.74 5.72 0.77
N TYR A 86 16.71 4.83 0.51
CA TYR A 86 16.84 4.15 -0.78
C TYR A 86 15.70 3.16 -1.03
N PHE A 87 15.28 2.41 -0.01
CA PHE A 87 14.13 1.52 -0.11
C PHE A 87 12.83 2.31 -0.34
N GLN A 88 12.63 3.40 0.38
CA GLN A 88 11.50 4.30 0.15
C GLN A 88 11.50 4.88 -1.27
N ALA A 89 12.67 5.24 -1.81
CA ALA A 89 12.79 5.72 -3.19
C ALA A 89 12.44 4.61 -4.20
N ALA A 90 12.85 3.37 -3.95
CA ALA A 90 12.48 2.23 -4.79
C ALA A 90 10.96 1.98 -4.81
N VAL A 91 10.31 2.01 -3.64
CA VAL A 91 8.84 1.88 -3.55
C VAL A 91 8.13 3.01 -4.28
N LYS A 92 8.60 4.26 -4.12
CA LYS A 92 8.05 5.42 -4.85
C LYS A 92 8.23 5.29 -6.36
N GLU A 93 9.35 4.76 -6.81
CA GLU A 93 9.62 4.54 -8.23
C GLU A 93 8.71 3.45 -8.82
N VAL A 94 8.45 2.38 -8.08
CA VAL A 94 7.47 1.35 -8.46
C VAL A 94 6.09 1.98 -8.66
N ILE A 95 5.65 2.83 -7.74
CA ILE A 95 4.35 3.52 -7.85
C ILE A 95 4.34 4.52 -9.02
N ARG A 96 5.48 5.14 -9.35
CA ARG A 96 5.62 6.03 -10.52
C ARG A 96 5.49 5.27 -11.84
N LEU A 97 6.07 4.07 -11.93
CA LEU A 97 6.03 3.22 -13.12
C LEU A 97 4.69 2.49 -13.25
N HIS A 98 4.12 2.04 -12.13
CA HIS A 98 2.93 1.20 -12.06
C HIS A 98 1.88 1.81 -11.12
N PRO A 99 1.24 2.92 -11.52
CA PRO A 99 0.26 3.60 -10.68
C PRO A 99 -0.98 2.72 -10.46
N THR A 100 -1.33 2.47 -9.20
CA THR A 100 -2.39 1.52 -8.84
C THR A 100 -3.81 2.07 -8.98
N ALA A 101 -3.94 3.39 -9.05
CA ALA A 101 -5.17 4.06 -9.44
C ALA A 101 -4.90 4.86 -10.72
N PRO A 102 -5.76 4.78 -11.74
CA PRO A 102 -5.58 5.57 -12.95
C PRO A 102 -5.62 7.06 -12.59
N SER A 103 -4.58 7.80 -12.96
CA SER A 103 -4.68 9.26 -13.05
C SER A 103 -5.80 9.57 -14.05
N SER A 104 -6.72 10.42 -13.63
CA SER A 104 -7.93 10.70 -14.37
C SER A 104 -7.59 11.24 -15.77
N SER A 105 -8.13 10.58 -16.80
CA SER A 105 -8.46 11.19 -18.11
C SER A 105 -7.31 11.63 -19.02
N HIS A 106 -6.60 10.67 -19.64
CA HIS A 106 -6.52 10.50 -21.12
C HIS A 106 -5.59 9.32 -21.46
N GLY A 107 -6.17 8.17 -21.79
CA GLY A 107 -5.47 7.12 -22.54
C GLY A 107 -4.93 5.94 -21.74
N ALA A 108 -5.80 4.98 -21.42
CA ALA A 108 -5.43 3.56 -21.30
C ALA A 108 -6.69 2.68 -21.33
N LEU A 109 -7.55 2.87 -22.34
CA LEU A 109 -8.28 1.73 -22.88
C LEU A 109 -7.26 1.03 -23.78
N LEU A 110 -6.79 -0.13 -23.35
CA LEU A 110 -6.60 -1.35 -24.15
C LEU A 110 -5.78 -2.33 -23.33
N LEU A 111 -6.47 -3.37 -22.86
CA LEU A 111 -5.89 -4.68 -22.60
C LEU A 111 -5.04 -5.08 -23.83
N GLY A 112 -3.75 -5.32 -23.62
CA GLY A 112 -2.89 -5.97 -24.61
C GLY A 112 -1.68 -5.13 -25.04
N SER A 113 -0.50 -5.65 -24.71
CA SER A 113 0.84 -5.19 -25.12
C SER A 113 1.52 -4.21 -24.16
N PHE A 114 2.02 -4.75 -23.05
CA PHE A 114 3.10 -4.12 -22.28
C PHE A 114 4.43 -4.65 -22.80
N ALA A 115 4.99 -3.93 -23.77
CA ALA A 115 6.39 -4.05 -24.12
C ALA A 115 7.27 -3.59 -22.93
N PRO A 116 8.40 -4.24 -22.66
CA PRO A 116 9.33 -3.77 -21.63
C PRO A 116 9.97 -2.48 -22.12
N CYS A 117 9.77 -1.38 -21.41
CA CYS A 117 10.57 -0.18 -21.59
C CYS A 117 11.79 -0.30 -20.66
N PHE A 118 12.77 -1.08 -21.12
CA PHE A 118 14.19 -0.97 -20.78
C PHE A 118 14.97 -1.26 -22.07
#